data_AF-A0A1Y2GHV2-F1
#
_entry.id   AF-A0A1Y2GHV2-F1
#
_cell.length_a   1.000
_cell.length_b   1.000
_cell.length_c   1.000
_cell.angle_alpha   90.00
_cell.angle_beta   90.00
_cell.angle_gamma   90.00
#
_symmetry.space_group_name_H-M   'P 1'
#
loop_
_entity.id
_entity.type
_entity.pdbx_description
1 polymer ?
#
loop_
_entity_poly.entity_id
_entity_poly.type
_entity_poly.pdbx_seq_one_letter_code
_entity_poly.pdbx_strand_id
1 'polypeptide(L)'
;MKDANIEKQYATSGARLNNFIRMAMFVLLAAALFQSILTPISPRRAYWWSNIKNLGRSLQYHGQDINANFFEGWYFKMVKENEGSDHNNSTVQGMAVIMGIYRPPLEAQDHQRAHAFVLPLGLSGPEKYAYYRFPTEEFVDFGSHLPGEERAFRIRIGNNLFAHDEVILDLPVKNFERIPIDELEAFYAVASAEYGLQYLQQARREKKAHGEGEEKVNEQPLPLTFFRGLFPSTAQLKEAELLEPFAIKAHFKFPAKTQTPLPKSLLFPTIMGITHYIPFLECNHGVASLQHPIQYGRIMTLYGNNSIVSEATFDGGIGYIEKDWGINFPSTWFWAQTNMFRKSPGSSMMVSGASVPWLGPDVTDWIATHLPRALPLTRFAGMLIIYYDAASKTLYNFSSYMPLARIKHLRFALDVEAGTQTMSLHATTKDPNGNLWERVALEINVTRTMGTGYPLRAPNRMRGKMAVTVEETVVAKTRVKLWRVRSGEVLVDDEGIGSGAEIVGDALWLENRINS
;
A
#
# COMPACT_ATOMS: atom_id res chain seq x y z
N MET A 1 -30.38 3.20 -17.60
CA MET A 1 -29.91 4.59 -17.84
C MET A 1 -28.78 5.03 -16.89
N LYS A 2 -28.06 4.13 -16.19
CA LYS A 2 -27.02 4.48 -15.19
C LYS A 2 -25.57 4.35 -15.66
N ASP A 3 -25.30 3.76 -16.83
CA ASP A 3 -23.92 3.47 -17.27
C ASP A 3 -23.37 4.42 -18.36
N ALA A 4 -24.20 5.29 -18.94
CA ALA A 4 -23.84 6.08 -20.12
C ALA A 4 -22.94 7.30 -19.86
N ASN A 5 -22.76 7.72 -18.60
CA ASN A 5 -21.96 8.91 -18.27
C ASN A 5 -20.48 8.61 -18.00
N ILE A 6 -20.10 7.35 -17.71
CA ILE A 6 -18.71 6.97 -17.43
C ILE A 6 -17.96 6.66 -18.74
N GLU A 7 -18.59 6.02 -19.72
CA GLU A 7 -17.98 5.81 -21.05
C GLU A 7 -17.70 7.13 -21.79
N LYS A 8 -18.51 8.17 -21.57
CA LYS A 8 -18.28 9.50 -22.15
C LYS A 8 -17.01 10.18 -21.62
N GLN A 9 -16.56 9.85 -20.41
CA GLN A 9 -15.39 10.47 -19.76
C GLN A 9 -14.05 10.07 -20.43
N TYR A 10 -14.02 8.94 -21.14
CA TYR A 10 -12.86 8.47 -21.90
C TYR A 10 -13.01 8.64 -23.43
N ALA A 11 -14.20 9.03 -23.91
CA ALA A 11 -14.52 9.08 -25.34
C ALA A 11 -14.24 10.43 -26.02
N THR A 12 -13.95 11.51 -25.28
CA THR A 12 -13.83 12.87 -25.86
C THR A 12 -12.43 13.48 -25.70
N SER A 13 -11.39 12.76 -26.13
CA SER A 13 -10.22 13.39 -26.75
C SER A 13 -9.41 12.41 -27.59
N GLY A 14 -9.44 12.58 -28.91
CA GLY A 14 -8.32 12.27 -29.79
C GLY A 14 -8.36 10.94 -30.54
N ALA A 15 -8.97 10.93 -31.73
CA ALA A 15 -8.76 9.88 -32.73
C ALA A 15 -7.27 9.64 -33.07
N ARG A 16 -6.40 10.65 -32.87
CA ARG A 16 -4.93 10.52 -33.01
C ARG A 16 -4.23 9.97 -31.76
N LEU A 17 -4.73 10.27 -30.55
CA LEU A 17 -4.18 9.76 -29.30
C LEU A 17 -4.47 8.25 -29.15
N ASN A 18 -5.64 7.80 -29.61
CA ASN A 18 -5.99 6.38 -29.69
C ASN A 18 -5.05 5.59 -30.61
N ASN A 19 -4.56 6.17 -31.71
CA ASN A 19 -3.62 5.47 -32.60
C ASN A 19 -2.21 5.38 -32.00
N PHE A 20 -1.75 6.40 -31.29
CA PHE A 20 -0.46 6.35 -30.59
C PHE A 20 -0.49 5.35 -29.42
N ILE A 21 -1.57 5.35 -28.64
CA ILE A 21 -1.76 4.38 -27.55
C ILE A 21 -1.88 2.95 -28.10
N ARG A 22 -2.61 2.74 -29.20
CA ARG A 22 -2.67 1.44 -29.89
C ARG A 22 -1.31 0.98 -30.40
N MET A 23 -0.49 1.90 -30.92
CA MET A 23 0.86 1.60 -31.39
C MET A 23 1.81 1.28 -30.23
N ALA A 24 1.76 2.03 -29.13
CA ALA A 24 2.52 1.73 -27.92
C ALA A 24 2.09 0.39 -27.29
N MET A 25 0.78 0.11 -27.25
CA MET A 25 0.23 -1.20 -26.86
C MET A 25 0.74 -2.31 -27.77
N PHE A 26 0.75 -2.10 -29.09
CA PHE A 26 1.25 -3.08 -30.05
C PHE A 26 2.74 -3.36 -29.86
N VAL A 27 3.55 -2.33 -29.61
CA VAL A 27 4.99 -2.47 -29.33
C VAL A 27 5.22 -3.19 -28.00
N LEU A 28 4.48 -2.85 -26.95
CA LEU A 28 4.59 -3.51 -25.64
C LEU A 28 4.10 -4.96 -25.70
N LEU A 29 3.00 -5.24 -26.40
CA LEU A 29 2.50 -6.59 -26.65
C LEU A 29 3.47 -7.39 -27.51
N ALA A 30 4.06 -6.80 -28.55
CA ALA A 30 5.05 -7.47 -29.39
C ALA A 30 6.34 -7.75 -28.63
N ALA A 31 6.81 -6.82 -27.80
CA ALA A 31 7.99 -7.02 -26.95
C ALA A 31 7.73 -8.08 -25.86
N ALA A 32 6.54 -8.07 -25.25
CA ALA A 32 6.11 -9.09 -24.29
C ALA A 32 5.98 -10.47 -24.94
N LEU A 33 5.38 -10.55 -26.14
CA LEU A 33 5.26 -11.78 -26.93
C LEU A 33 6.64 -12.32 -27.33
N PHE A 34 7.56 -11.44 -27.72
CA PHE A 34 8.93 -11.80 -28.09
C PHE A 34 9.71 -12.34 -26.88
N GLN A 35 9.61 -11.71 -25.71
CA GLN A 35 10.20 -12.22 -24.47
C GLN A 35 9.53 -13.53 -23.98
N SER A 36 8.23 -13.67 -24.16
CA SER A 36 7.47 -14.88 -23.79
C SER A 36 7.67 -16.04 -24.76
N ILE A 37 8.37 -15.86 -25.89
CA ILE A 37 8.77 -16.94 -26.79
C ILE A 37 10.18 -17.44 -26.43
N LEU A 38 11.06 -16.57 -25.93
CA LEU A 38 12.48 -16.87 -25.73
C LEU A 38 12.86 -17.37 -24.31
N THR A 39 12.02 -17.15 -23.30
CA THR A 39 12.34 -17.55 -21.90
C THR A 39 11.97 -19.00 -21.60
N PRO A 40 12.77 -19.88 -20.98
CA PRO A 40 12.25 -21.19 -20.52
C PRO A 40 11.04 -21.03 -19.58
N ILE A 41 10.29 -22.11 -19.32
CA ILE A 41 9.15 -22.11 -18.37
C ILE A 41 9.67 -21.58 -17.03
N SER A 42 9.39 -20.31 -16.76
CA SER A 42 9.90 -19.56 -15.62
C SER A 42 8.70 -18.99 -14.87
N PRO A 43 8.79 -18.75 -13.55
CA PRO A 43 7.73 -18.13 -12.75
C PRO A 43 7.18 -16.84 -13.39
N ARG A 44 8.01 -16.12 -14.17
CA ARG A 44 7.63 -14.91 -14.90
C ARG A 44 6.62 -15.14 -16.02
N ARG A 45 6.72 -16.24 -16.77
CA ARG A 45 5.73 -16.58 -17.81
C ARG A 45 4.37 -16.89 -17.16
N ALA A 46 4.38 -17.66 -16.08
CA ALA A 46 3.17 -17.97 -15.31
C ALA A 46 2.55 -16.69 -14.72
N TYR A 47 3.38 -15.78 -14.22
CA TYR A 47 2.96 -14.48 -13.71
C TYR A 47 2.28 -13.61 -14.77
N TRP A 48 2.92 -13.47 -15.93
CA TRP A 48 2.34 -12.71 -17.04
C TRP A 48 1.02 -13.30 -17.53
N TRP A 49 0.96 -14.63 -17.67
CA TRP A 49 -0.29 -15.29 -18.06
C TRP A 49 -1.40 -15.09 -17.04
N SER A 50 -1.05 -15.15 -15.75
CA SER A 50 -1.99 -14.90 -14.67
C SER A 50 -2.56 -13.48 -14.70
N ASN A 51 -1.74 -12.46 -14.94
CA ASN A 51 -2.21 -11.08 -15.07
C ASN A 51 -3.19 -10.91 -16.24
N ILE A 52 -2.93 -11.57 -17.38
CA ILE A 52 -3.85 -11.53 -18.52
C ILE A 52 -5.15 -12.28 -18.21
N LYS A 53 -5.07 -13.47 -17.60
CA LYS A 53 -6.25 -14.26 -17.19
C LYS A 53 -7.14 -13.49 -16.22
N ASN A 54 -6.54 -12.69 -15.35
CA ASN A 54 -7.22 -11.88 -14.32
C ASN A 54 -7.34 -10.40 -14.70
N LEU A 55 -7.30 -10.06 -15.99
CA LEU A 55 -7.39 -8.67 -16.44
C LEU A 55 -8.71 -8.02 -15.98
N GLY A 56 -8.61 -6.85 -15.32
CA GLY A 56 -9.76 -6.16 -14.71
C GLY A 56 -10.27 -6.80 -13.42
N ARG A 57 -9.74 -7.96 -13.02
CA ARG A 57 -10.12 -8.75 -11.86
C ARG A 57 -9.04 -8.67 -10.78
N SER A 58 -8.68 -7.43 -10.44
CA SER A 58 -7.65 -7.10 -9.45
C SER A 58 -7.83 -7.69 -8.06
N LEU A 59 -8.99 -8.25 -7.71
CA LEU A 59 -9.23 -8.86 -6.40
C LEU A 59 -9.07 -10.39 -6.43
N GLN A 60 -9.05 -11.01 -7.62
CA GLN A 60 -8.96 -12.47 -7.74
C GLN A 60 -7.55 -12.98 -7.43
N TYR A 61 -7.45 -14.27 -7.12
CA TYR A 61 -6.17 -14.94 -6.88
C TYR A 61 -5.37 -15.07 -8.19
N HIS A 62 -4.13 -14.59 -8.19
CA HIS A 62 -3.21 -14.64 -9.33
C HIS A 62 -2.21 -15.81 -9.22
N GLY A 63 -2.03 -16.40 -8.04
CA GLY A 63 -1.02 -17.43 -7.82
C GLY A 63 -1.38 -18.86 -8.22
N GLN A 64 -2.52 -19.12 -8.88
CA GLN A 64 -3.02 -20.49 -9.14
C GLN A 64 -1.97 -21.39 -9.80
N ASP A 65 -1.24 -20.86 -10.79
CA ASP A 65 -0.29 -21.60 -11.61
C ASP A 65 1.17 -21.25 -11.26
N ILE A 66 1.41 -20.66 -10.08
CA ILE A 66 2.72 -20.14 -9.66
C ILE A 66 3.17 -20.80 -8.36
N ASN A 67 4.23 -21.61 -8.43
CA ASN A 67 4.62 -22.50 -7.33
C ASN A 67 5.83 -22.02 -6.51
N ALA A 68 6.57 -21.02 -6.97
CA ALA A 68 7.75 -20.47 -6.30
C ALA A 68 7.94 -18.99 -6.66
N ASN A 69 8.71 -18.28 -5.84
CA ASN A 69 9.02 -16.86 -6.00
C ASN A 69 7.77 -16.01 -6.22
N PHE A 70 6.81 -16.14 -5.31
CA PHE A 70 5.50 -15.53 -5.44
C PHE A 70 4.96 -15.10 -4.08
N PHE A 71 4.35 -13.93 -4.05
CA PHE A 71 3.52 -13.50 -2.95
C PHE A 71 2.23 -12.91 -3.50
N GLU A 72 1.18 -13.02 -2.70
CA GLU A 72 -0.07 -12.33 -2.94
C GLU A 72 -0.74 -12.03 -1.60
N GLY A 73 -1.15 -10.79 -1.41
CA GLY A 73 -1.73 -10.29 -0.18
C GLY A 73 -2.87 -9.32 -0.43
N TRP A 74 -3.91 -9.39 0.38
CA TRP A 74 -5.06 -8.50 0.37
C TRP A 74 -5.10 -7.71 1.66
N TYR A 75 -5.32 -6.42 1.56
CA TYR A 75 -5.35 -5.48 2.67
C TYR A 75 -6.79 -5.00 2.86
N PHE A 76 -7.42 -5.43 3.96
CA PHE A 76 -8.73 -4.95 4.41
C PHE A 76 -8.51 -3.96 5.53
N LYS A 77 -8.85 -2.70 5.31
CA LYS A 77 -8.76 -1.68 6.34
C LYS A 77 -10.13 -1.27 6.82
N MET A 78 -10.23 -1.04 8.12
CA MET A 78 -11.44 -0.61 8.80
C MET A 78 -11.09 0.57 9.70
N VAL A 79 -11.85 1.65 9.59
CA VAL A 79 -11.71 2.84 10.41
C VAL A 79 -13.06 3.27 10.97
N LYS A 80 -13.05 3.75 12.22
CA LYS A 80 -14.24 4.28 12.89
C LYS A 80 -13.84 5.48 13.74
N GLU A 81 -14.59 6.56 13.58
CA GLU A 81 -14.54 7.67 14.52
C GLU A 81 -15.47 7.33 15.69
N ASN A 82 -14.93 7.34 16.90
CA ASN A 82 -15.67 7.14 18.14
C ASN A 82 -15.91 8.51 18.77
N GLU A 83 -17.18 8.79 19.10
CA GLU A 83 -17.53 9.96 19.89
C GLU A 83 -16.95 9.81 21.31
N GLY A 84 -16.26 10.86 21.79
CA GLY A 84 -15.79 10.92 23.17
C GLY A 84 -16.91 11.21 24.15
N SER A 85 -16.61 11.16 25.45
CA SER A 85 -17.52 11.60 26.52
C SER A 85 -17.90 13.08 26.42
N ASP A 86 -17.06 13.88 25.76
CA ASP A 86 -17.33 15.28 25.40
C ASP A 86 -17.36 15.42 23.87
N HIS A 87 -18.33 16.19 23.34
CA HIS A 87 -18.53 16.44 21.89
C HIS A 87 -17.31 17.01 21.14
N ASN A 88 -16.24 17.39 21.85
CA ASN A 88 -15.00 17.95 21.29
C ASN A 88 -13.81 16.97 21.28
N ASN A 89 -13.94 15.74 21.77
CA ASN A 89 -12.84 14.78 21.84
C ASN A 89 -13.17 13.46 21.14
N SER A 90 -13.32 13.49 19.82
CA SER A 90 -13.46 12.25 19.04
C SER A 90 -12.12 11.53 18.91
N THR A 91 -12.15 10.21 19.05
CA THR A 91 -10.98 9.34 18.85
C THR A 91 -11.17 8.53 17.59
N VAL A 92 -10.08 8.21 16.90
CA VAL A 92 -10.15 7.44 15.65
C VAL A 92 -9.53 6.08 15.88
N GLN A 93 -10.36 5.06 15.69
CA GLN A 93 -9.93 3.67 15.70
C GLN A 93 -9.64 3.24 14.27
N GLY A 94 -8.46 2.70 14.03
CA GLY A 94 -8.08 2.09 12.75
C GLY A 94 -7.52 0.69 12.97
N MET A 95 -7.87 -0.23 12.08
CA MET A 95 -7.28 -1.56 12.01
C MET A 95 -7.13 -1.99 10.57
N ALA A 96 -6.23 -2.94 10.33
CA ALA A 96 -6.12 -3.62 9.06
C ALA A 96 -6.05 -5.14 9.28
N VAL A 97 -6.56 -5.91 8.34
CA VAL A 97 -6.38 -7.35 8.27
C VAL A 97 -5.77 -7.65 6.92
N ILE A 98 -4.53 -8.12 6.94
CA ILE A 98 -3.79 -8.52 5.75
C ILE A 98 -3.80 -10.04 5.68
N MET A 99 -4.36 -10.60 4.63
CA MET A 99 -4.31 -12.04 4.38
C MET A 99 -3.46 -12.31 3.16
N GLY A 100 -2.81 -13.46 3.07
CA GLY A 100 -2.03 -13.77 1.87
C GLY A 100 -1.46 -15.18 1.81
N ILE A 101 -0.69 -15.39 0.75
CA ILE A 101 0.13 -16.57 0.54
C ILE A 101 1.52 -16.14 0.10
N TYR A 102 2.54 -16.82 0.64
CA TYR A 102 3.94 -16.62 0.29
C TYR A 102 4.57 -17.94 -0.15
N ARG A 103 5.28 -17.90 -1.28
CA ARG A 103 6.06 -19.00 -1.84
C ARG A 103 7.49 -18.51 -2.07
N PRO A 104 8.48 -19.03 -1.33
CA PRO A 104 9.85 -18.54 -1.41
C PRO A 104 10.49 -18.80 -2.79
N PRO A 105 11.59 -18.10 -3.12
CA PRO A 105 12.45 -18.46 -4.24
C PRO A 105 12.99 -19.89 -4.13
N LEU A 106 13.35 -20.51 -5.26
CA LEU A 106 13.84 -21.89 -5.29
C LEU A 106 15.19 -22.04 -4.58
N GLU A 107 15.99 -20.98 -4.54
CA GLU A 107 17.35 -20.94 -3.99
C GLU A 107 17.38 -20.66 -2.47
N ALA A 108 16.23 -20.48 -1.82
CA ALA A 108 16.15 -20.21 -0.39
C ALA A 108 16.67 -21.44 0.41
N GLN A 109 17.76 -21.23 1.17
CA GLN A 109 18.49 -22.29 1.89
C GLN A 109 17.67 -22.97 2.98
N ASP A 110 16.77 -22.20 3.60
CA ASP A 110 15.75 -22.71 4.49
C ASP A 110 14.43 -22.43 3.77
N HIS A 111 13.79 -23.47 3.24
CA HIS A 111 12.49 -23.36 2.56
C HIS A 111 11.40 -22.74 3.46
N GLN A 112 11.70 -22.31 4.70
CA GLN A 112 10.86 -21.60 5.69
C GLN A 112 9.44 -21.43 5.16
N ARG A 113 8.75 -22.55 5.37
CA ARG A 113 7.77 -23.17 4.50
C ARG A 113 6.90 -22.15 3.80
N ALA A 114 6.73 -22.29 2.49
CA ALA A 114 5.61 -21.69 1.80
C ALA A 114 4.37 -21.81 2.70
N HIS A 115 3.67 -20.70 2.90
CA HIS A 115 2.60 -20.64 3.89
C HIS A 115 1.58 -19.60 3.46
N ALA A 116 0.35 -19.83 3.90
CA ALA A 116 -0.64 -18.79 3.97
C ALA A 116 -0.53 -18.05 5.31
N PHE A 117 -1.04 -16.83 5.35
CA PHE A 117 -0.97 -16.01 6.55
C PHE A 117 -2.18 -15.10 6.71
N VAL A 118 -2.43 -14.72 7.96
CA VAL A 118 -3.34 -13.65 8.35
C VAL A 118 -2.61 -12.76 9.37
N LEU A 119 -2.56 -11.47 9.09
CA LEU A 119 -1.79 -10.45 9.80
C LEU A 119 -2.73 -9.29 10.15
N PRO A 120 -3.38 -9.35 11.33
CA PRO A 120 -4.15 -8.23 11.85
C PRO A 120 -3.24 -7.19 12.51
N LEU A 121 -3.57 -5.92 12.28
CA LEU A 121 -2.90 -4.72 12.79
C LEU A 121 -3.91 -3.79 13.46
N GLY A 122 -3.49 -2.99 14.43
CA GLY A 122 -4.38 -2.08 15.16
C GLY A 122 -5.32 -2.79 16.13
N LEU A 123 -4.90 -3.94 16.67
CA LEU A 123 -5.70 -4.71 17.62
C LEU A 123 -5.92 -3.95 18.93
N SER A 124 -7.13 -4.12 19.49
CA SER A 124 -7.37 -3.80 20.90
C SER A 124 -6.74 -4.91 21.75
N GLY A 125 -6.16 -4.60 22.91
CA GLY A 125 -5.44 -5.58 23.74
C GLY A 125 -3.95 -5.28 23.90
N PRO A 126 -3.20 -6.18 24.58
CA PRO A 126 -1.80 -5.96 24.93
C PRO A 126 -0.88 -5.98 23.69
N GLU A 127 -1.19 -6.84 22.72
CA GLU A 127 -0.48 -6.89 21.45
C GLU A 127 -1.31 -6.22 20.36
N LYS A 128 -0.71 -5.23 19.69
CA LYS A 128 -1.39 -4.39 18.69
C LYS A 128 -1.35 -4.98 17.28
N TYR A 129 -0.56 -6.02 17.07
CA TYR A 129 -0.41 -6.74 15.82
C TYR A 129 -0.21 -8.23 16.10
N ALA A 130 -0.50 -9.08 15.12
CA ALA A 130 -0.23 -10.51 15.21
C ALA A 130 0.13 -11.08 13.85
N TYR A 131 0.77 -12.25 13.85
CA TYR A 131 1.04 -13.03 12.63
C TYR A 131 0.56 -14.46 12.83
N TYR A 132 -0.43 -14.89 12.05
CA TYR A 132 -0.91 -16.27 12.07
C TYR A 132 -0.49 -16.96 10.78
N ARG A 133 0.18 -18.11 10.89
CA ARG A 133 0.62 -18.90 9.75
C ARG A 133 -0.20 -20.15 9.58
N PHE A 134 -0.45 -20.50 8.33
CA PHE A 134 -1.19 -21.68 7.92
C PHE A 134 -0.39 -22.44 6.86
N PRO A 135 -0.46 -23.77 6.83
CA PRO A 135 -0.01 -24.55 5.69
C PRO A 135 -0.66 -24.07 4.39
N THR A 136 0.05 -24.15 3.27
CA THR A 136 -0.48 -23.71 1.96
C THR A 136 -1.72 -24.48 1.52
N GLU A 137 -1.90 -25.69 2.02
CA GLU A 137 -3.03 -26.57 1.73
C GLU A 137 -4.33 -26.05 2.37
N GLU A 138 -4.22 -25.21 3.39
CA GLU A 138 -5.37 -24.55 4.02
C GLU A 138 -5.83 -23.29 3.29
N PHE A 139 -5.06 -22.82 2.29
CA PHE A 139 -5.44 -21.72 1.39
C PHE A 139 -6.30 -22.26 0.25
N VAL A 140 -7.57 -21.88 0.25
CA VAL A 140 -8.55 -22.31 -0.75
C VAL A 140 -9.18 -21.10 -1.41
N ASP A 141 -8.99 -20.97 -2.72
CA ASP A 141 -9.72 -20.02 -3.56
C ASP A 141 -10.97 -20.70 -4.14
N PHE A 142 -12.15 -20.14 -3.85
CA PHE A 142 -13.44 -20.67 -4.32
C PHE A 142 -13.92 -20.05 -5.64
N GLY A 143 -13.30 -18.95 -6.09
CA GLY A 143 -13.95 -18.02 -7.02
C GLY A 143 -13.30 -17.88 -8.40
N SER A 144 -12.21 -18.57 -8.71
CA SER A 144 -11.47 -18.39 -9.96
C SER A 144 -11.78 -19.39 -11.09
N HIS A 145 -12.55 -20.47 -10.86
CA HIS A 145 -12.69 -21.59 -11.83
C HIS A 145 -14.10 -22.15 -12.11
N LEU A 146 -15.19 -21.59 -11.55
CA LEU A 146 -16.54 -22.14 -11.75
C LEU A 146 -17.35 -21.36 -12.83
N PRO A 147 -17.93 -22.04 -13.85
CA PRO A 147 -18.87 -21.42 -14.78
C PRO A 147 -20.23 -21.16 -14.11
N GLY A 148 -20.83 -19.98 -14.33
CA GLY A 148 -22.23 -19.70 -13.95
C GLY A 148 -22.41 -18.92 -12.63
N GLU A 149 -21.41 -18.93 -11.74
CA GLU A 149 -21.27 -17.95 -10.66
C GLU A 149 -20.19 -16.97 -11.06
N GLU A 150 -20.57 -15.85 -11.68
CA GLU A 150 -19.55 -14.85 -12.00
C GLU A 150 -18.92 -14.27 -10.71
N ARG A 151 -17.69 -14.68 -10.42
CA ARG A 151 -16.58 -13.74 -10.17
C ARG A 151 -16.54 -12.99 -8.82
N ALA A 152 -17.22 -13.44 -7.77
CA ALA A 152 -17.03 -12.85 -6.43
C ALA A 152 -15.75 -13.43 -5.79
N PHE A 153 -14.76 -12.57 -5.51
CA PHE A 153 -13.57 -12.94 -4.74
C PHE A 153 -13.99 -13.61 -3.42
N ARG A 154 -13.47 -14.81 -3.17
CA ARG A 154 -13.74 -15.59 -1.97
C ARG A 154 -12.59 -16.56 -1.70
N ILE A 155 -11.86 -16.32 -0.63
CA ILE A 155 -10.72 -17.11 -0.18
C ILE A 155 -10.97 -17.59 1.24
N ARG A 156 -10.56 -18.82 1.53
CA ARG A 156 -10.49 -19.35 2.88
C ARG A 156 -9.06 -19.71 3.24
N ILE A 157 -8.66 -19.39 4.46
CA ILE A 157 -7.41 -19.81 5.08
C ILE A 157 -7.75 -20.49 6.39
N GLY A 158 -7.68 -21.82 6.43
CA GLY A 158 -8.17 -22.60 7.57
C GLY A 158 -9.67 -22.40 7.78
N ASN A 159 -10.07 -21.84 8.92
CA ASN A 159 -11.47 -21.47 9.24
C ASN A 159 -11.83 -20.02 8.90
N ASN A 160 -10.86 -19.22 8.43
CA ASN A 160 -11.05 -17.81 8.13
C ASN A 160 -11.64 -17.63 6.73
N LEU A 161 -12.60 -16.73 6.55
CA LEU A 161 -13.20 -16.40 5.27
C LEU A 161 -12.91 -14.95 4.91
N PHE A 162 -12.45 -14.73 3.68
CA PHE A 162 -12.26 -13.42 3.09
C PHE A 162 -13.05 -13.38 1.80
N ALA A 163 -14.01 -12.46 1.72
CA ALA A 163 -14.82 -12.24 0.55
C ALA A 163 -14.89 -10.75 0.22
N HIS A 164 -15.44 -10.44 -0.94
CA HIS A 164 -15.56 -9.05 -1.37
C HIS A 164 -16.43 -8.22 -0.41
N ASP A 165 -17.36 -8.83 0.32
CA ASP A 165 -18.39 -8.19 1.14
C ASP A 165 -18.39 -8.64 2.61
N GLU A 166 -17.49 -9.53 3.00
CA GLU A 166 -17.45 -10.12 4.34
C GLU A 166 -16.04 -10.61 4.69
N VAL A 167 -15.66 -10.44 5.96
CA VAL A 167 -14.48 -11.07 6.57
C VAL A 167 -14.90 -11.78 7.85
N ILE A 168 -14.55 -13.05 7.99
CA ILE A 168 -14.76 -13.86 9.20
C ILE A 168 -13.40 -14.39 9.64
N LEU A 169 -13.02 -14.10 10.89
CA LEU A 169 -11.79 -14.57 11.48
C LEU A 169 -12.08 -15.57 12.60
N ASP A 170 -11.39 -16.71 12.54
CA ASP A 170 -11.25 -17.72 13.57
C ASP A 170 -9.77 -18.12 13.59
N LEU A 171 -8.97 -17.30 14.28
CA LEU A 171 -7.52 -17.40 14.35
C LEU A 171 -7.14 -18.04 15.68
N PRO A 172 -6.84 -19.36 15.72
CA PRO A 172 -6.55 -20.05 16.96
C PRO A 172 -5.11 -19.81 17.43
N VAL A 173 -4.90 -19.89 18.75
CA VAL A 173 -3.58 -19.77 19.40
C VAL A 173 -2.50 -20.63 18.73
N LYS A 174 -2.83 -21.85 18.31
CA LYS A 174 -1.87 -22.80 17.71
C LYS A 174 -1.19 -22.28 16.42
N ASN A 175 -1.81 -21.32 15.74
CA ASN A 175 -1.31 -20.75 14.48
C ASN A 175 -0.58 -19.42 14.71
N PHE A 176 -0.62 -18.86 15.92
CA PHE A 176 0.06 -17.62 16.27
C PHE A 176 1.58 -17.80 16.24
N GLU A 177 2.26 -16.91 15.52
CA GLU A 177 3.72 -16.84 15.47
C GLU A 177 4.18 -15.44 15.90
N ARG A 178 4.88 -15.39 17.03
CA ARG A 178 5.51 -14.16 17.51
C ARG A 178 6.72 -13.83 16.64
N ILE A 179 6.93 -12.54 16.37
CA ILE A 179 8.13 -12.07 15.67
C ILE A 179 9.32 -12.19 16.66
N PRO A 180 10.42 -12.84 16.25
CA PRO A 180 11.63 -12.93 17.08
C PRO A 180 12.20 -11.56 17.46
N ILE A 181 12.72 -11.43 18.67
CA ILE A 181 13.27 -10.16 19.20
C ILE A 181 14.44 -9.65 18.35
N ASP A 182 15.32 -10.54 17.88
CA ASP A 182 16.45 -10.18 17.03
C ASP A 182 16.01 -9.61 15.69
N GLU A 183 14.91 -10.13 15.12
CA GLU A 183 14.28 -9.57 13.93
C GLU A 183 13.70 -8.18 14.18
N LEU A 184 13.02 -7.96 15.31
CA LEU A 184 12.47 -6.66 15.70
C LEU A 184 13.57 -5.62 15.98
N GLU A 185 14.62 -6.00 16.71
CA GLU A 185 15.76 -5.12 17.00
C GLU A 185 16.46 -4.69 15.69
N ALA A 186 16.68 -5.63 14.76
CA ALA A 186 17.25 -5.32 13.46
C ALA A 186 16.36 -4.35 12.67
N PHE A 187 15.05 -4.55 12.69
CA PHE A 187 14.09 -3.65 12.05
C PHE A 187 14.12 -2.25 12.67
N TYR A 188 14.02 -2.12 13.99
CA TYR A 188 14.04 -0.82 14.66
C TYR A 188 15.36 -0.08 14.50
N ALA A 189 16.49 -0.79 14.42
CA ALA A 189 17.79 -0.18 14.11
C ALA A 189 17.80 0.45 12.71
N VAL A 190 17.24 -0.24 11.71
CA VAL A 190 17.11 0.29 10.33
C VAL A 190 16.17 1.50 10.30
N ALA A 191 14.97 1.37 10.88
CA ALA A 191 14.00 2.47 10.92
C ALA A 191 14.56 3.72 11.63
N SER A 192 15.30 3.54 12.73
CA SER A 192 15.99 4.63 13.45
C SER A 192 17.03 5.33 12.57
N ALA A 193 17.77 4.57 11.75
CA ALA A 193 18.76 5.12 10.84
C ALA A 193 18.10 5.92 9.70
N GLU A 194 16.97 5.45 9.18
CA GLU A 194 16.19 6.15 8.15
C GLU A 194 15.66 7.50 8.66
N TYR A 195 15.12 7.56 9.90
CA TYR A 195 14.77 8.84 10.52
C TYR A 195 15.97 9.78 10.67
N GLY A 196 17.12 9.25 11.12
CA GLY A 196 18.35 10.03 11.24
C GLY A 196 18.82 10.63 9.91
N LEU A 197 18.76 9.87 8.82
CA LEU A 197 19.10 10.35 7.48
C LEU A 197 18.14 11.45 7.00
N GLN A 198 16.84 11.28 7.22
CA GLN A 198 15.83 12.29 6.87
C GLN A 198 16.06 13.60 7.64
N TYR A 199 16.30 13.52 8.94
CA TYR A 199 16.62 14.68 9.79
C TYR A 199 17.86 15.43 9.28
N LEU A 200 18.94 14.71 9.03
CA LEU A 200 20.19 15.30 8.52
C LEU A 200 20.00 16.00 7.17
N GLN A 201 19.20 15.42 6.26
CA GLN A 201 18.95 16.04 4.98
C GLN A 201 18.08 17.30 5.11
N GLN A 202 17.07 17.28 5.97
CA GLN A 202 16.24 18.44 6.27
C GLN A 202 17.09 19.62 6.79
N ALA A 203 17.94 19.38 7.79
CA ALA A 203 18.82 20.40 8.36
C ALA A 203 19.79 21.00 7.32
N ARG A 204 20.35 20.17 6.43
CA ARG A 204 21.21 20.65 5.33
C ARG A 204 20.47 21.57 4.36
N ARG A 205 19.21 21.27 4.05
CA ARG A 205 18.39 22.11 3.15
C ARG A 205 18.04 23.44 3.78
N GLU A 206 17.68 23.45 5.06
CA GLU A 206 17.37 24.67 5.80
C GLU A 206 18.57 25.61 5.81
N LYS A 207 19.78 25.11 6.07
CA LYS A 207 21.01 25.93 5.98
C LYS A 207 21.25 26.50 4.59
N LYS A 208 21.10 25.68 3.55
CA LYS A 208 21.24 26.13 2.15
C LYS A 208 20.24 27.26 1.83
N ALA A 209 19.02 27.18 2.36
CA ALA A 209 18.02 28.23 2.19
C ALA A 209 18.36 29.52 2.94
N HIS A 210 19.08 29.44 4.06
CA HIS A 210 19.53 30.60 4.86
C HIS A 210 20.88 31.19 4.40
N GLY A 211 21.50 30.65 3.35
CA GLY A 211 22.75 31.19 2.76
C GLY A 211 24.01 30.89 3.57
N GLU A 212 23.96 29.95 4.51
CA GLU A 212 25.14 29.50 5.27
C GLU A 212 25.95 28.47 4.46
N GLY A 213 27.27 28.68 4.34
CA GLY A 213 28.17 27.74 3.66
C GLY A 213 28.31 26.39 4.37
N GLU A 214 28.73 25.35 3.65
CA GLU A 214 28.78 23.95 4.13
C GLU A 214 29.69 23.71 5.37
N GLU A 215 30.48 24.68 5.80
CA GLU A 215 31.65 24.48 6.66
C GLU A 215 31.47 24.67 8.19
N LYS A 216 30.27 24.95 8.72
CA LYS A 216 30.08 25.02 10.19
C LYS A 216 28.79 24.34 10.65
N VAL A 217 28.90 23.06 11.02
CA VAL A 217 27.89 22.37 11.84
C VAL A 217 28.34 22.49 13.30
N ASN A 218 27.70 23.36 14.07
CA ASN A 218 27.85 23.43 15.53
C ASN A 218 26.53 23.19 16.28
N GLU A 219 25.54 22.59 15.59
CA GLU A 219 24.44 21.88 16.23
C GLU A 219 24.77 20.41 16.11
N GLN A 220 24.98 19.73 17.24
CA GLN A 220 25.21 18.29 17.19
C GLN A 220 23.98 17.64 16.56
N PRO A 221 24.11 16.92 15.42
CA PRO A 221 22.99 16.20 14.87
C PRO A 221 22.41 15.28 15.95
N LEU A 222 21.07 15.17 16.02
CA LEU A 222 20.44 14.29 16.99
C LEU A 222 21.11 12.91 16.92
N PRO A 223 21.59 12.38 18.05
CA PRO A 223 22.31 11.12 18.03
C PRO A 223 21.34 10.02 17.57
N LEU A 224 21.84 8.99 16.90
CA LEU A 224 21.02 7.84 16.47
C LEU A 224 20.22 7.21 17.64
N THR A 225 20.74 7.36 18.87
CA THR A 225 20.07 6.96 20.11
C THR A 225 18.75 7.68 20.36
N PHE A 226 18.57 8.92 19.88
CA PHE A 226 17.30 9.64 19.96
C PHE A 226 16.22 8.88 19.19
N PHE A 227 16.45 8.60 17.90
CA PHE A 227 15.47 7.89 17.06
C PHE A 227 15.27 6.44 17.52
N ARG A 228 16.32 5.78 18.02
CA ARG A 228 16.18 4.46 18.64
C ARG A 228 15.28 4.48 19.87
N GLY A 229 15.26 5.58 20.62
CA GLY A 229 14.40 5.80 21.78
C GLY A 229 12.91 5.93 21.45
N LEU A 230 12.54 6.11 20.18
CA LEU A 230 11.14 6.11 19.73
C LEU A 230 10.53 4.70 19.72
N PHE A 231 11.37 3.66 19.67
CA PHE A 231 10.95 2.27 19.58
C PHE A 231 11.14 1.53 20.91
N PRO A 232 10.42 0.40 21.14
CA PRO A 232 10.60 -0.40 22.33
C PRO A 232 12.06 -0.77 22.59
N SER A 233 12.49 -0.63 23.84
CA SER A 233 13.79 -1.12 24.32
C SER A 233 13.84 -2.64 24.31
N THR A 234 15.04 -3.22 24.31
CA THR A 234 15.23 -4.68 24.42
C THR A 234 14.55 -5.26 25.66
N ALA A 235 14.51 -4.50 26.78
CA ALA A 235 13.80 -4.93 27.99
C ALA A 235 12.28 -5.03 27.76
N GLN A 236 11.68 -4.01 27.15
CA GLN A 236 10.26 -4.03 26.79
C GLN A 236 9.92 -5.13 25.78
N LEU A 237 10.81 -5.42 24.83
CA LEU A 237 10.63 -6.54 23.90
C LEU A 237 10.66 -7.90 24.61
N LYS A 238 11.56 -8.09 25.58
CA LYS A 238 11.61 -9.28 26.42
C LYS A 238 10.36 -9.43 27.28
N GLU A 239 9.83 -8.33 27.82
CA GLU A 239 8.55 -8.35 28.55
C GLU A 239 7.38 -8.75 27.63
N ALA A 240 7.35 -8.24 26.40
CA ALA A 240 6.34 -8.60 25.41
C ALA A 240 6.41 -10.08 24.99
N GLU A 241 7.58 -10.70 25.03
CA GLU A 241 7.76 -12.14 24.75
C GLU A 241 7.12 -13.04 25.82
N LEU A 242 6.98 -12.54 27.05
CA LEU A 242 6.31 -13.25 28.16
C LEU A 242 4.79 -13.25 28.03
N LEU A 243 4.21 -12.46 27.12
CA LEU A 243 2.77 -12.44 26.90
C LEU A 243 2.30 -13.78 26.33
N GLU A 244 1.23 -14.31 26.92
CA GLU A 244 0.60 -15.54 26.42
C GLU A 244 0.08 -15.33 24.99
N PRO A 245 0.30 -16.30 24.10
CA PRO A 245 -0.35 -16.34 22.79
C PRO A 245 -1.87 -16.26 22.92
N PHE A 246 -2.51 -15.57 21.97
CA PHE A 246 -3.94 -15.32 21.99
C PHE A 246 -4.61 -15.77 20.69
N ALA A 247 -5.92 -15.98 20.74
CA ALA A 247 -6.77 -16.22 19.59
C ALA A 247 -7.53 -14.96 19.20
N ILE A 248 -8.01 -14.89 17.97
CA ILE A 248 -8.86 -13.82 17.48
C ILE A 248 -10.12 -14.41 16.87
N LYS A 249 -11.27 -13.85 17.26
CA LYS A 249 -12.54 -14.05 16.55
C LYS A 249 -13.05 -12.72 16.06
N ALA A 250 -13.41 -12.64 14.79
CA ALA A 250 -13.92 -11.41 14.21
C ALA A 250 -14.94 -11.67 13.12
N HIS A 251 -15.82 -10.70 12.90
CA HIS A 251 -16.78 -10.72 11.82
C HIS A 251 -17.07 -9.31 11.35
N PHE A 252 -16.85 -9.06 10.07
CA PHE A 252 -17.11 -7.80 9.39
C PHE A 252 -17.99 -8.05 8.18
N LYS A 253 -19.06 -7.25 8.02
CA LYS A 253 -19.95 -7.24 6.86
C LYS A 253 -20.00 -5.84 6.25
N PHE A 254 -19.78 -5.78 4.95
CA PHE A 254 -19.78 -4.55 4.16
C PHE A 254 -20.36 -4.83 2.77
N PRO A 255 -21.68 -4.73 2.61
CA PRO A 255 -22.38 -5.22 1.41
C PRO A 255 -21.77 -4.71 0.09
N ALA A 256 -21.61 -5.59 -0.88
CA ALA A 256 -21.04 -5.27 -2.20
C ALA A 256 -21.72 -4.05 -2.88
N LYS A 257 -23.05 -3.93 -2.72
CA LYS A 257 -23.85 -2.85 -3.29
C LYS A 257 -23.53 -1.46 -2.73
N THR A 258 -22.89 -1.36 -1.56
CA THR A 258 -22.50 -0.09 -0.94
C THR A 258 -21.04 0.27 -1.21
N GLN A 259 -20.32 -0.56 -1.95
CA GLN A 259 -18.92 -0.31 -2.27
C GLN A 259 -18.77 0.67 -3.41
N THR A 260 -17.73 1.49 -3.30
CA THR A 260 -17.25 2.33 -4.40
C THR A 260 -16.05 1.65 -5.06
N PRO A 261 -16.23 0.91 -6.16
CA PRO A 261 -15.11 0.26 -6.83
C PRO A 261 -14.25 1.29 -7.57
N LEU A 262 -12.97 0.96 -7.76
CA LEU A 262 -12.14 1.69 -8.71
C LEU A 262 -12.71 1.49 -10.14
N PRO A 263 -12.98 2.57 -10.91
CA PRO A 263 -13.36 2.46 -12.32
C PRO A 263 -12.33 1.69 -13.14
N LYS A 264 -12.79 0.80 -14.02
CA LYS A 264 -11.91 -0.07 -14.83
C LYS A 264 -12.25 0.02 -16.31
N SER A 265 -11.24 -0.16 -17.15
CA SER A 265 -11.40 -0.35 -18.60
C SER A 265 -10.27 -1.24 -19.12
N LEU A 266 -10.28 -1.56 -20.42
CA LEU A 266 -9.15 -2.27 -21.03
C LEU A 266 -7.84 -1.47 -20.93
N LEU A 267 -7.87 -0.15 -20.99
CA LEU A 267 -6.65 0.66 -20.82
C LEU A 267 -6.26 0.83 -19.35
N PHE A 268 -7.25 0.77 -18.45
CA PHE A 268 -7.07 0.95 -17.02
C PHE A 268 -7.70 -0.22 -16.25
N PRO A 269 -7.12 -1.43 -16.34
CA PRO A 269 -7.68 -2.62 -15.71
C PRO A 269 -7.56 -2.60 -14.19
N THR A 270 -6.56 -1.89 -13.66
CA THR A 270 -6.29 -1.70 -12.22
C THR A 270 -5.81 -0.27 -11.97
N ILE A 271 -5.46 0.04 -10.71
CA ILE A 271 -4.86 1.33 -10.34
C ILE A 271 -3.54 1.61 -11.06
N MET A 272 -2.86 0.56 -11.55
CA MET A 272 -1.64 0.68 -12.34
C MET A 272 -1.89 1.13 -13.78
N GLY A 273 -3.15 1.22 -14.21
CA GLY A 273 -3.47 1.66 -15.55
C GLY A 273 -2.78 0.82 -16.63
N ILE A 274 -2.16 1.51 -17.59
CA ILE A 274 -1.40 0.86 -18.67
C ILE A 274 -0.15 0.12 -18.18
N THR A 275 0.38 0.44 -17.00
CA THR A 275 1.60 -0.22 -16.50
C THR A 275 1.33 -1.62 -15.97
N HIS A 276 0.04 -1.99 -15.75
CA HIS A 276 -0.36 -3.36 -15.43
C HIS A 276 0.11 -4.40 -16.48
N TYR A 277 0.27 -3.97 -17.73
CA TYR A 277 0.69 -4.83 -18.83
C TYR A 277 2.22 -5.07 -18.89
N ILE A 278 3.00 -4.42 -18.03
CA ILE A 278 4.45 -4.56 -18.02
C ILE A 278 4.82 -5.87 -17.30
N PRO A 279 5.43 -6.86 -18.00
CA PRO A 279 5.57 -8.23 -17.49
C PRO A 279 6.66 -8.43 -16.43
N PHE A 280 7.48 -7.41 -16.16
CA PHE A 280 8.67 -7.51 -15.32
C PHE A 280 8.63 -6.62 -14.07
N LEU A 281 7.47 -6.05 -13.73
CA LEU A 281 7.30 -5.34 -12.47
C LEU A 281 7.42 -6.30 -11.28
N GLU A 282 8.10 -5.87 -10.23
CA GLU A 282 8.35 -6.67 -9.03
C GLU A 282 7.05 -6.95 -8.26
N CYS A 283 6.19 -5.93 -8.21
CA CYS A 283 4.88 -5.92 -7.55
C CYS A 283 3.84 -5.32 -8.50
N ASN A 284 2.65 -5.92 -8.53
CA ASN A 284 1.43 -5.35 -9.06
C ASN A 284 0.52 -4.89 -7.92
N HIS A 285 -0.18 -3.79 -8.16
CA HIS A 285 -1.10 -3.15 -7.22
C HIS A 285 -2.52 -3.16 -7.78
N GLY A 286 -3.50 -3.40 -6.91
CA GLY A 286 -4.92 -3.38 -7.26
C GLY A 286 -5.76 -2.77 -6.15
N VAL A 287 -6.67 -1.86 -6.51
CA VAL A 287 -7.69 -1.35 -5.56
C VAL A 287 -9.03 -1.96 -5.94
N ALA A 288 -9.70 -2.57 -4.97
CA ALA A 288 -11.00 -3.19 -5.17
C ALA A 288 -12.15 -2.30 -4.67
N SER A 289 -11.97 -1.68 -3.50
CA SER A 289 -12.95 -0.75 -2.93
C SER A 289 -12.24 0.49 -2.41
N LEU A 290 -12.56 1.64 -3.00
CA LEU A 290 -12.09 2.95 -2.56
C LEU A 290 -12.70 3.33 -1.21
N GLN A 291 -13.94 2.90 -0.99
CA GLN A 291 -14.69 3.13 0.23
C GLN A 291 -15.92 2.23 0.29
N HIS A 292 -16.28 1.77 1.48
CA HIS A 292 -17.57 1.18 1.80
C HIS A 292 -17.93 1.35 3.29
N PRO A 293 -19.22 1.47 3.64
CA PRO A 293 -19.65 1.44 5.03
C PRO A 293 -19.54 0.02 5.61
N ILE A 294 -19.17 -0.07 6.88
CA ILE A 294 -19.16 -1.31 7.66
C ILE A 294 -20.52 -1.42 8.36
N GLN A 295 -21.35 -2.36 7.90
CA GLN A 295 -22.69 -2.58 8.44
C GLN A 295 -22.63 -3.29 9.80
N TYR A 296 -21.71 -4.23 9.92
CA TYR A 296 -21.42 -4.94 11.17
C TYR A 296 -19.92 -5.19 11.24
N GLY A 297 -19.31 -4.94 12.38
CA GLY A 297 -17.89 -5.15 12.58
C GLY A 297 -17.60 -5.39 14.05
N ARG A 298 -17.20 -6.60 14.41
CA ARG A 298 -16.81 -6.96 15.77
C ARG A 298 -15.55 -7.80 15.74
N ILE A 299 -14.62 -7.51 16.65
CA ILE A 299 -13.39 -8.26 16.84
C ILE A 299 -13.11 -8.46 18.32
N MET A 300 -12.65 -9.66 18.67
CA MET A 300 -12.34 -10.06 20.04
C MET A 300 -11.00 -10.77 20.05
N THR A 301 -10.13 -10.40 21.00
CA THR A 301 -8.94 -11.18 21.32
C THR A 301 -9.24 -12.04 22.54
N LEU A 302 -8.80 -13.30 22.52
CA LEU A 302 -9.16 -14.31 23.51
C LEU A 302 -7.91 -15.02 24.04
N TYR A 303 -7.85 -15.31 25.33
CA TYR A 303 -6.86 -16.24 25.88
C TYR A 303 -7.15 -17.69 25.43
N GLY A 304 -6.21 -18.61 25.63
CA GLY A 304 -6.36 -20.03 25.27
C GLY A 304 -7.54 -20.74 25.94
N ASN A 305 -8.05 -20.20 27.06
CA ASN A 305 -9.25 -20.68 27.75
C ASN A 305 -10.56 -20.03 27.23
N ASN A 306 -10.51 -19.30 26.11
CA ASN A 306 -11.61 -18.53 25.50
C ASN A 306 -12.15 -17.35 26.34
N SER A 307 -11.47 -16.93 27.41
CA SER A 307 -11.81 -15.68 28.09
C SER A 307 -11.41 -14.46 27.25
N ILE A 308 -12.23 -13.42 27.30
CA ILE A 308 -12.06 -12.20 26.49
C ILE A 308 -10.94 -11.35 27.09
N VAL A 309 -9.93 -11.07 26.29
CA VAL A 309 -8.83 -10.14 26.62
C VAL A 309 -9.23 -8.72 26.26
N SER A 310 -9.78 -8.54 25.06
CA SER A 310 -10.21 -7.25 24.54
C SER A 310 -11.29 -7.42 23.48
N GLU A 311 -12.04 -6.35 23.24
CA GLU A 311 -13.06 -6.28 22.21
C GLU A 311 -13.10 -4.89 21.57
N ALA A 312 -13.43 -4.84 20.28
CA ALA A 312 -13.74 -3.60 19.57
C ALA A 312 -14.88 -3.78 18.56
N THR A 313 -15.57 -2.67 18.27
CA THR A 313 -16.64 -2.61 17.26
C THR A 313 -16.34 -1.56 16.19
N PHE A 314 -16.69 -1.87 14.95
CA PHE A 314 -16.53 -1.02 13.77
C PHE A 314 -17.88 -0.74 13.08
N ASP A 315 -19.00 -1.01 13.75
CA ASP A 315 -20.34 -0.68 13.25
C ASP A 315 -20.42 0.82 12.91
N GLY A 316 -20.89 1.13 11.70
CA GLY A 316 -20.95 2.49 11.17
C GLY A 316 -19.62 3.05 10.69
N GLY A 317 -18.54 2.28 10.81
CA GLY A 317 -17.22 2.61 10.29
C GLY A 317 -17.15 2.55 8.76
N ILE A 318 -15.95 2.81 8.24
CA ILE A 318 -15.65 2.86 6.82
C ILE A 318 -14.51 1.90 6.54
N GLY A 319 -14.59 1.15 5.43
CA GLY A 319 -13.54 0.25 4.99
C GLY A 319 -12.97 0.55 3.61
N TYR A 320 -11.80 -0.02 3.36
CA TYR A 320 -11.00 0.08 2.14
C TYR A 320 -10.39 -1.29 1.81
N ILE A 321 -10.32 -1.65 0.52
CA ILE A 321 -9.76 -2.93 0.07
C ILE A 321 -8.79 -2.74 -1.09
N GLU A 322 -7.56 -3.20 -0.90
CA GLU A 322 -6.54 -3.33 -1.95
C GLU A 322 -5.85 -4.70 -1.93
N LYS A 323 -5.03 -4.96 -2.94
CA LYS A 323 -4.32 -6.20 -3.15
C LYS A 323 -2.98 -5.95 -3.84
N ASP A 324 -1.96 -6.62 -3.34
CA ASP A 324 -0.64 -6.68 -3.93
C ASP A 324 -0.28 -8.11 -4.30
N TRP A 325 0.42 -8.28 -5.42
CA TRP A 325 0.93 -9.58 -5.82
C TRP A 325 2.18 -9.40 -6.66
N GLY A 326 3.05 -10.39 -6.65
CA GLY A 326 4.34 -10.21 -7.28
C GLY A 326 5.36 -11.27 -6.93
N ILE A 327 6.58 -10.97 -7.33
CA ILE A 327 7.77 -11.67 -6.85
C ILE A 327 8.32 -10.97 -5.61
N ASN A 328 8.14 -9.64 -5.49
CA ASN A 328 8.63 -8.85 -4.38
C ASN A 328 8.03 -7.45 -4.27
N PHE A 329 8.15 -6.79 -3.13
CA PHE A 329 7.93 -5.35 -3.03
C PHE A 329 9.11 -4.56 -3.63
N PRO A 330 8.88 -3.32 -4.10
CA PRO A 330 9.96 -2.38 -4.43
C PRO A 330 10.97 -2.23 -3.29
N SER A 331 12.23 -1.88 -3.57
CA SER A 331 13.22 -1.64 -2.51
C SER A 331 12.95 -0.38 -1.67
N THR A 332 12.23 0.57 -2.26
CA THR A 332 11.86 1.84 -1.65
C THR A 332 10.45 2.18 -2.10
N TRP A 333 9.57 2.52 -1.17
CA TRP A 333 8.26 3.05 -1.48
C TRP A 333 7.70 3.92 -0.35
N PHE A 334 6.67 4.67 -0.68
CA PHE A 334 5.71 5.17 0.28
C PHE A 334 4.31 4.83 -0.20
N TRP A 335 3.39 4.72 0.75
CA TRP A 335 1.97 4.52 0.49
C TRP A 335 1.18 5.29 1.53
N ALA A 336 0.09 5.90 1.13
CA ALA A 336 -0.89 6.42 2.06
C ALA A 336 -2.30 6.35 1.47
N GLN A 337 -3.27 6.11 2.35
CA GLN A 337 -4.67 5.98 1.97
C GLN A 337 -5.56 6.64 3.01
N THR A 338 -6.61 7.34 2.56
CA THR A 338 -7.65 7.86 3.44
C THR A 338 -9.01 7.86 2.75
N ASN A 339 -10.07 7.61 3.51
CA ASN A 339 -11.46 7.57 3.03
C ASN A 339 -12.47 7.97 4.11
N MET A 340 -12.00 8.65 5.16
CA MET A 340 -12.84 9.21 6.21
C MET A 340 -12.61 10.72 6.25
N PHE A 341 -13.36 11.42 5.41
CA PHE A 341 -13.34 12.87 5.25
C PHE A 341 -14.58 13.47 5.92
N ARG A 342 -14.41 14.53 6.71
CA ARG A 342 -15.51 15.17 7.44
C ARG A 342 -16.36 16.08 6.55
N LYS A 343 -15.73 16.86 5.66
CA LYS A 343 -16.45 17.79 4.74
C LYS A 343 -16.80 17.11 3.43
N SER A 344 -16.06 16.09 3.01
CA SER A 344 -16.27 15.35 1.77
C SER A 344 -16.58 13.86 2.02
N PRO A 345 -17.67 13.51 2.73
CA PRO A 345 -17.99 12.13 3.06
C PRO A 345 -18.19 11.27 1.80
N GLY A 346 -17.67 10.04 1.83
CA GLY A 346 -17.70 9.13 0.68
C GLY A 346 -16.49 9.24 -0.25
N SER A 347 -15.73 10.34 -0.16
CA SER A 347 -14.53 10.56 -0.95
C SER A 347 -13.35 9.74 -0.44
N SER A 348 -12.38 9.46 -1.31
CA SER A 348 -11.24 8.59 -0.99
C SER A 348 -9.99 9.03 -1.73
N MET A 349 -8.83 8.83 -1.12
CA MET A 349 -7.52 9.13 -1.66
C MET A 349 -6.61 7.94 -1.48
N MET A 350 -5.82 7.64 -2.51
CA MET A 350 -4.68 6.72 -2.43
C MET A 350 -3.51 7.37 -3.15
N VAL A 351 -2.36 7.37 -2.50
CA VAL A 351 -1.09 7.85 -3.04
C VAL A 351 -0.02 6.82 -2.75
N SER A 352 0.71 6.41 -3.78
CA SER A 352 1.87 5.54 -3.64
C SER A 352 2.95 5.96 -4.60
N GLY A 353 4.18 5.90 -4.13
CA GLY A 353 5.37 6.14 -4.92
C GLY A 353 6.41 5.08 -4.66
N ALA A 354 7.00 4.53 -5.71
CA ALA A 354 7.94 3.42 -5.58
C ALA A 354 9.14 3.58 -6.52
N SER A 355 10.28 3.04 -6.10
CA SER A 355 11.41 2.82 -6.98
C SER A 355 11.11 1.62 -7.87
N VAL A 356 10.99 1.81 -9.17
CA VAL A 356 10.62 0.76 -10.14
C VAL A 356 11.78 0.53 -11.12
N PRO A 357 12.15 -0.73 -11.42
CA PRO A 357 13.20 -1.02 -12.39
C PRO A 357 12.77 -0.71 -13.83
N TRP A 358 13.67 -0.13 -14.62
CA TRP A 358 13.51 0.08 -16.08
C TRP A 358 13.66 -1.21 -16.88
N LEU A 359 14.48 -2.12 -16.37
CA LEU A 359 14.95 -3.29 -17.08
C LEU A 359 14.46 -4.54 -16.37
N GLY A 360 14.32 -5.62 -17.12
CA GLY A 360 14.02 -6.91 -16.53
C GLY A 360 15.06 -7.30 -15.45
N PRO A 361 14.71 -8.20 -14.51
CA PRO A 361 15.56 -8.48 -13.36
C PRO A 361 16.93 -9.04 -13.78
N ASP A 362 17.01 -9.82 -14.86
CA ASP A 362 18.28 -10.42 -15.30
C ASP A 362 19.32 -9.36 -15.69
N VAL A 363 18.88 -8.28 -16.35
CA VAL A 363 19.75 -7.16 -16.70
C VAL A 363 20.05 -6.31 -15.47
N THR A 364 19.05 -6.10 -14.61
CA THR A 364 19.23 -5.36 -13.36
C THR A 364 20.25 -6.05 -12.45
N ASP A 365 20.20 -7.38 -12.36
CA ASP A 365 21.11 -8.21 -11.55
C ASP A 365 22.51 -8.27 -12.16
N TRP A 366 22.61 -8.33 -13.49
CA TRP A 366 23.89 -8.20 -14.18
C TRP A 366 24.54 -6.83 -13.88
N ILE A 367 23.77 -5.74 -13.93
CA ILE A 367 24.25 -4.39 -13.58
C ILE A 367 24.61 -4.31 -12.10
N ALA A 368 23.78 -4.86 -11.20
CA ALA A 368 24.08 -4.90 -9.78
C ALA A 368 25.41 -5.62 -9.49
N THR A 369 25.70 -6.69 -10.24
CA THR A 369 26.91 -7.51 -10.06
C THR A 369 28.15 -6.87 -10.68
N HIS A 370 28.06 -6.34 -11.91
CA HIS A 370 29.22 -5.86 -12.68
C HIS A 370 29.42 -4.36 -12.61
N LEU A 371 28.37 -3.58 -12.34
CA LEU A 371 28.35 -2.11 -12.33
C LEU A 371 27.47 -1.56 -11.17
N PRO A 372 27.73 -1.94 -9.90
CA PRO A 372 26.84 -1.63 -8.77
C PRO A 372 26.57 -0.12 -8.59
N ARG A 373 27.54 0.74 -8.94
CA ARG A 373 27.37 2.21 -8.89
C ARG A 373 26.35 2.76 -9.89
N ALA A 374 26.06 2.01 -10.96
CA ALA A 374 25.07 2.39 -11.97
C ALA A 374 23.66 1.87 -11.64
N LEU A 375 23.50 0.97 -10.65
CA LEU A 375 22.22 0.38 -10.29
C LEU A 375 21.13 1.42 -9.95
N PRO A 376 21.40 2.54 -9.26
CA PRO A 376 20.38 3.56 -9.03
C PRO A 376 19.85 4.22 -10.31
N LEU A 377 20.62 4.19 -11.40
CA LEU A 377 20.23 4.77 -12.70
C LEU A 377 19.29 3.87 -13.49
N THR A 378 19.18 2.58 -13.13
CA THR A 378 18.28 1.63 -13.77
C THR A 378 16.88 1.66 -13.18
N ARG A 379 16.58 2.61 -12.28
CA ARG A 379 15.28 2.75 -11.62
C ARG A 379 14.66 4.12 -11.87
N PHE A 380 13.33 4.18 -11.86
CA PHE A 380 12.55 5.42 -11.90
C PHE A 380 11.56 5.48 -10.74
N ALA A 381 11.09 6.69 -10.44
CA ALA A 381 10.00 6.89 -9.49
C ALA A 381 8.65 6.64 -10.20
N GLY A 382 8.06 5.47 -9.97
CA GLY A 382 6.71 5.13 -10.40
C GLY A 382 5.70 5.64 -9.37
N MET A 383 4.59 6.22 -9.82
CA MET A 383 3.67 6.94 -8.94
C MET A 383 2.22 6.62 -9.29
N LEU A 384 1.45 6.21 -8.29
CA LEU A 384 0.03 5.89 -8.36
C LEU A 384 -0.71 6.85 -7.43
N ILE A 385 -1.46 7.79 -8.00
CA ILE A 385 -2.08 8.87 -7.22
C ILE A 385 -3.50 9.09 -7.71
N ILE A 386 -4.46 8.90 -6.83
CA ILE A 386 -5.87 9.14 -7.11
C ILE A 386 -6.56 9.89 -5.97
N TYR A 387 -7.52 10.73 -6.35
CA TYR A 387 -8.52 11.29 -5.46
C TYR A 387 -9.90 11.06 -6.09
N TYR A 388 -10.78 10.36 -5.38
CA TYR A 388 -12.17 10.17 -5.76
C TYR A 388 -13.04 11.13 -4.96
N ASP A 389 -13.77 12.00 -5.66
CA ASP A 389 -14.78 12.87 -5.07
C ASP A 389 -16.16 12.22 -5.19
N ALA A 390 -16.79 11.87 -4.06
CA ALA A 390 -18.09 11.24 -4.04
C ALA A 390 -19.23 12.17 -4.46
N ALA A 391 -19.11 13.48 -4.17
CA ALA A 391 -20.16 14.45 -4.47
C ALA A 391 -20.37 14.60 -5.98
N SER A 392 -19.27 14.77 -6.73
CA SER A 392 -19.31 14.83 -8.20
C SER A 392 -19.18 13.47 -8.89
N LYS A 393 -18.84 12.41 -8.15
CA LYS A 393 -18.49 11.06 -8.67
C LYS A 393 -17.32 11.10 -9.65
N THR A 394 -16.34 11.95 -9.39
CA THR A 394 -15.18 12.16 -10.26
C THR A 394 -13.95 11.48 -9.69
N LEU A 395 -13.26 10.70 -10.52
CA LEU A 395 -11.92 10.19 -10.20
C LEU A 395 -10.86 11.09 -10.84
N TYR A 396 -10.11 11.79 -10.00
CA TYR A 396 -8.94 12.56 -10.40
C TYR A 396 -7.70 11.68 -10.31
N ASN A 397 -7.02 11.45 -11.43
CA ASN A 397 -5.85 10.58 -11.52
C ASN A 397 -4.59 11.38 -11.87
N PHE A 398 -3.61 11.34 -10.98
CA PHE A 398 -2.33 12.04 -11.05
C PHE A 398 -1.14 11.07 -11.20
N SER A 399 -1.43 9.78 -11.46
CA SER A 399 -0.42 8.74 -11.60
C SER A 399 0.55 9.04 -12.75
N SER A 400 1.79 8.57 -12.67
CA SER A 400 2.84 8.88 -13.65
C SER A 400 2.54 8.43 -15.07
N TYR A 401 1.63 7.46 -15.25
CA TYR A 401 1.17 6.99 -16.55
C TYR A 401 0.06 7.85 -17.18
N MET A 402 -0.49 8.83 -16.45
CA MET A 402 -1.53 9.73 -16.96
C MET A 402 -0.93 10.80 -17.88
N PRO A 403 -1.54 11.06 -19.06
CA PRO A 403 -1.12 12.16 -19.91
C PRO A 403 -1.20 13.50 -19.15
N LEU A 404 -0.16 14.33 -19.28
CA LEU A 404 -0.04 15.65 -18.66
C LEU A 404 0.04 15.64 -17.12
N ALA A 405 -0.01 14.48 -16.47
CA ALA A 405 0.28 14.38 -15.05
C ALA A 405 1.74 14.79 -14.80
N ARG A 406 1.94 15.62 -13.79
CA ARG A 406 3.26 16.07 -13.33
C ARG A 406 3.25 16.10 -11.83
N ILE A 407 4.23 15.45 -11.24
CA ILE A 407 4.52 15.57 -9.82
C ILE A 407 5.51 16.72 -9.72
N LYS A 408 5.13 17.73 -8.95
CA LYS A 408 5.85 19.00 -8.83
C LYS A 408 6.80 18.97 -7.65
N HIS A 409 6.36 18.31 -6.59
CA HIS A 409 7.11 18.24 -5.35
C HIS A 409 6.73 16.99 -4.58
N LEU A 410 7.72 16.35 -3.98
CA LEU A 410 7.60 15.39 -2.88
C LEU A 410 8.56 15.84 -1.78
N ARG A 411 8.15 15.72 -0.52
CA ARG A 411 9.02 15.98 0.63
C ARG A 411 8.65 15.10 1.81
N PHE A 412 9.67 14.63 2.51
CA PHE A 412 9.52 14.05 3.84
C PHE A 412 10.16 15.00 4.84
N ALA A 413 9.42 15.33 5.90
CA ALA A 413 9.85 16.24 6.95
C ALA A 413 9.60 15.63 8.31
N LEU A 414 10.52 15.88 9.24
CA LEU A 414 10.39 15.49 10.64
C LEU A 414 10.18 16.75 11.49
N ASP A 415 9.22 16.66 12.39
CA ASP A 415 9.03 17.61 13.49
C ASP A 415 9.37 16.87 14.79
N VAL A 416 10.56 17.16 15.31
CA VAL A 416 11.12 16.49 16.49
C VAL A 416 10.39 16.89 17.76
N GLU A 417 9.93 18.14 17.85
CA GLU A 417 9.21 18.64 19.03
C GLU A 417 7.80 18.06 19.09
N ALA A 418 7.10 18.02 17.95
CA ALA A 418 5.79 17.39 17.86
C ALA A 418 5.85 15.85 17.82
N GLY A 419 7.02 15.26 17.59
CA GLY A 419 7.20 13.82 17.44
C GLY A 419 6.54 13.26 16.16
N THR A 420 6.47 14.03 15.08
CA THR A 420 5.76 13.65 13.86
C THR A 420 6.65 13.58 12.61
N GLN A 421 6.21 12.75 11.66
CA GLN A 421 6.76 12.69 10.31
C GLN A 421 5.65 13.03 9.32
N THR A 422 5.94 13.96 8.41
CA THR A 422 5.02 14.42 7.38
C THR A 422 5.56 14.13 5.98
N MET A 423 4.76 13.48 5.16
CA MET A 423 4.95 13.39 3.71
C MET A 423 4.08 14.45 3.02
N SER A 424 4.71 15.36 2.29
CA SER A 424 4.06 16.40 1.49
C SER A 424 4.23 16.12 0.00
N LEU A 425 3.14 16.16 -0.77
CA LEU A 425 3.17 15.94 -2.21
C LEU A 425 2.30 16.98 -2.94
N HIS A 426 2.80 17.49 -4.05
CA HIS A 426 2.05 18.35 -4.98
C HIS A 426 2.11 17.75 -6.38
N ALA A 427 0.95 17.47 -6.97
CA ALA A 427 0.82 17.00 -8.33
C ALA A 427 -0.21 17.82 -9.13
N THR A 428 -0.06 17.82 -10.45
CA THR A 428 -1.03 18.41 -11.38
C THR A 428 -1.40 17.40 -12.45
N THR A 429 -2.64 17.40 -12.91
CA THR A 429 -3.10 16.55 -14.03
C THR A 429 -4.14 17.32 -14.85
N LYS A 430 -4.61 16.72 -15.95
CA LYS A 430 -5.73 17.29 -16.72
C LYS A 430 -7.01 17.21 -15.89
N ASP A 431 -7.82 18.28 -15.89
CA ASP A 431 -9.15 18.22 -15.28
C ASP A 431 -10.03 17.23 -16.08
N PRO A 432 -10.52 16.13 -15.48
CA PRO A 432 -11.40 15.19 -16.18
C PRO A 432 -12.75 15.82 -16.58
N ASN A 433 -13.19 16.88 -15.89
CA ASN A 433 -14.45 17.58 -16.17
C ASN A 433 -14.23 18.93 -16.85
N GLY A 434 -12.98 19.35 -17.04
CA GLY A 434 -12.62 20.64 -17.63
C GLY A 434 -12.45 20.59 -19.15
N ASN A 435 -12.23 21.76 -19.75
CA ASN A 435 -11.87 21.85 -21.16
C ASN A 435 -10.44 21.29 -21.41
N LEU A 436 -10.02 21.18 -22.67
CA LEU A 436 -8.75 20.56 -23.06
C LEU A 436 -7.51 21.18 -22.38
N TRP A 437 -7.61 22.42 -21.92
CA TRP A 437 -6.51 23.19 -21.36
C TRP A 437 -6.58 23.36 -19.85
N GLU A 438 -7.70 22.96 -19.23
CA GLU A 438 -7.88 23.06 -17.79
C GLU A 438 -7.09 21.97 -17.08
N ARG A 439 -6.44 22.37 -15.99
CA ARG A 439 -5.68 21.46 -15.14
C ARG A 439 -6.21 21.55 -13.72
N VAL A 440 -6.08 20.45 -13.02
CA VAL A 440 -6.30 20.40 -11.57
C VAL A 440 -4.97 20.13 -10.88
N ALA A 441 -4.81 20.73 -9.71
CA ALA A 441 -3.70 20.53 -8.82
C ALA A 441 -4.18 19.88 -7.53
N LEU A 442 -3.36 19.00 -6.99
CA LEU A 442 -3.58 18.23 -5.78
C LEU A 442 -2.39 18.43 -4.85
N GLU A 443 -2.66 18.89 -3.63
CA GLU A 443 -1.72 18.94 -2.52
C GLU A 443 -2.18 17.93 -1.45
N ILE A 444 -1.23 17.12 -0.99
CA ILE A 444 -1.44 16.10 0.05
C ILE A 444 -0.38 16.32 1.13
N ASN A 445 -0.80 16.34 2.39
CA ASN A 445 0.10 16.25 3.53
C ASN A 445 -0.36 15.10 4.43
N VAL A 446 0.42 14.04 4.53
CA VAL A 446 0.15 12.88 5.40
C VAL A 446 1.08 12.96 6.60
N THR A 447 0.52 13.09 7.80
CA THR A 447 1.26 13.23 9.04
C THR A 447 0.98 12.04 9.96
N ARG A 448 2.05 11.37 10.39
CA ARG A 448 2.03 10.26 11.36
C ARG A 448 2.91 10.58 12.57
N THR A 449 2.65 9.91 13.69
CA THR A 449 3.55 9.96 14.86
C THR A 449 4.74 9.04 14.59
N MET A 450 5.95 9.49 14.88
CA MET A 450 7.17 8.71 14.63
C MET A 450 7.28 7.54 15.62
N GLY A 451 7.70 6.38 15.13
CA GLY A 451 7.98 5.20 15.96
C GLY A 451 6.75 4.47 16.49
N THR A 452 5.54 4.88 16.08
CA THR A 452 4.28 4.26 16.52
C THR A 452 3.67 3.29 15.51
N GLY A 453 4.24 3.16 14.32
CA GLY A 453 3.74 2.20 13.33
C GLY A 453 4.03 0.75 13.74
N TYR A 454 3.22 -0.16 13.21
CA TYR A 454 3.33 -1.58 13.51
C TYR A 454 4.37 -2.25 12.62
N PRO A 455 5.23 -3.13 13.18
CA PRO A 455 6.16 -3.91 12.40
C PRO A 455 5.41 -4.91 11.52
N LEU A 456 5.39 -4.64 10.21
CA LEU A 456 4.72 -5.45 9.22
C LEU A 456 5.74 -6.31 8.46
N ARG A 457 5.42 -7.61 8.31
CA ARG A 457 6.19 -8.56 7.50
C ARG A 457 5.81 -8.45 6.03
N ALA A 458 6.81 -8.29 5.16
CA ALA A 458 6.67 -8.31 3.71
C ALA A 458 7.73 -9.24 3.08
N PRO A 459 7.52 -9.71 1.84
CA PRO A 459 8.56 -10.39 1.07
C PRO A 459 9.85 -9.59 1.05
N ASN A 460 10.98 -10.24 1.38
CA ASN A 460 12.29 -9.61 1.33
C ASN A 460 13.22 -10.37 0.37
N ARG A 461 13.73 -9.66 -0.64
CA ARG A 461 14.58 -10.25 -1.70
C ARG A 461 15.82 -10.91 -1.12
N MET A 462 16.53 -10.16 -0.28
CA MET A 462 17.86 -10.49 0.22
C MET A 462 17.80 -11.65 1.20
N ARG A 463 16.69 -11.75 1.95
CA ARG A 463 16.49 -12.77 2.97
C ARG A 463 15.74 -14.00 2.46
N GLY A 464 15.10 -13.93 1.29
CA GLY A 464 14.33 -15.05 0.72
C GLY A 464 13.16 -15.51 1.60
N LYS A 465 12.59 -14.60 2.40
CA LYS A 465 11.50 -14.88 3.34
C LYS A 465 10.57 -13.68 3.51
N MET A 466 9.41 -13.89 4.15
CA MET A 466 8.62 -12.82 4.76
C MET A 466 9.42 -12.28 5.97
N ALA A 467 9.83 -11.02 5.93
CA ALA A 467 10.61 -10.38 6.98
C ALA A 467 9.98 -9.06 7.40
N VAL A 468 10.19 -8.65 8.66
CA VAL A 468 9.74 -7.33 9.12
C VAL A 468 10.55 -6.24 8.43
N THR A 469 9.88 -5.44 7.61
CA THR A 469 10.53 -4.39 6.82
C THR A 469 9.73 -3.10 6.75
N VAL A 470 8.50 -3.08 7.28
CA VAL A 470 7.58 -1.97 7.10
C VAL A 470 7.10 -1.47 8.45
N GLU A 471 7.19 -0.16 8.67
CA GLU A 471 6.52 0.55 9.77
C GLU A 471 5.14 1.00 9.28
N GLU A 472 4.12 0.16 9.45
CA GLU A 472 2.76 0.42 8.93
C GLU A 472 1.94 1.21 9.95
N THR A 473 1.45 2.38 9.55
CA THR A 473 0.58 3.22 10.37
C THR A 473 -0.85 3.09 9.90
N VAL A 474 -1.77 2.64 10.76
CA VAL A 474 -3.20 2.52 10.40
C VAL A 474 -4.05 3.73 10.79
N VAL A 475 -3.47 4.68 11.55
CA VAL A 475 -4.10 5.96 11.92
C VAL A 475 -3.09 7.10 11.79
N ALA A 476 -3.15 7.79 10.67
CA ALA A 476 -2.47 9.06 10.39
C ALA A 476 -3.51 10.14 10.07
N LYS A 477 -3.07 11.40 10.01
CA LYS A 477 -3.89 12.52 9.50
C LYS A 477 -3.49 12.84 8.08
N THR A 478 -4.45 13.19 7.23
CA THR A 478 -4.16 13.59 5.85
C THR A 478 -4.91 14.84 5.47
N ARG A 479 -4.19 15.92 5.19
CA ARG A 479 -4.78 17.10 4.56
C ARG A 479 -4.76 16.93 3.05
N VAL A 480 -5.90 17.16 2.40
CA VAL A 480 -6.04 17.15 0.95
C VAL A 480 -6.60 18.48 0.46
N LYS A 481 -5.94 19.06 -0.54
CA LYS A 481 -6.46 20.22 -1.27
C LYS A 481 -6.44 19.95 -2.77
N LEU A 482 -7.59 20.12 -3.41
CA LEU A 482 -7.77 19.96 -4.85
C LEU A 482 -8.34 21.26 -5.43
N TRP A 483 -7.74 21.80 -6.49
CA TRP A 483 -8.22 23.03 -7.12
C TRP A 483 -7.94 23.07 -8.62
N ARG A 484 -8.72 23.88 -9.34
CA ARG A 484 -8.45 24.21 -10.76
C ARG A 484 -7.33 25.23 -10.85
N VAL A 485 -6.32 24.93 -11.66
CA VAL A 485 -5.09 25.72 -11.73
C VAL A 485 -5.34 27.11 -12.32
N ARG A 486 -6.21 27.24 -13.33
CA ARG A 486 -6.43 28.52 -14.02
C ARG A 486 -7.35 29.45 -13.24
N SER A 487 -8.50 28.94 -12.78
CA SER A 487 -9.49 29.74 -12.06
C SER A 487 -9.13 29.94 -10.60
N GLY A 488 -8.28 29.08 -10.02
CA GLY A 488 -8.02 29.04 -8.58
C GLY A 488 -9.18 28.47 -7.75
N GLU A 489 -10.22 27.97 -8.40
CA GLU A 489 -11.39 27.39 -7.74
C GLU A 489 -11.00 26.14 -6.95
N VAL A 490 -11.21 26.20 -5.64
CA VAL A 490 -10.99 25.08 -4.72
C VAL A 490 -12.16 24.12 -4.83
N LEU A 491 -11.88 22.90 -5.27
CA LEU A 491 -12.85 21.82 -5.40
C LEU A 491 -12.95 21.04 -4.07
N VAL A 492 -11.83 20.87 -3.37
CA VAL A 492 -11.73 20.19 -2.07
C VAL A 492 -10.68 20.88 -1.22
N ASP A 493 -10.97 21.09 0.07
CA ASP A 493 -10.00 21.43 1.12
C ASP A 493 -10.48 20.79 2.43
N ASP A 494 -10.01 19.57 2.67
CA ASP A 494 -10.49 18.73 3.76
C ASP A 494 -9.36 17.95 4.45
N GLU A 495 -9.67 17.49 5.66
CA GLU A 495 -8.82 16.62 6.45
C GLU A 495 -9.45 15.23 6.52
N GLY A 496 -8.72 14.24 6.00
CA GLY A 496 -8.97 12.83 6.21
C GLY A 496 -8.37 12.39 7.54
N ILE A 497 -9.17 11.65 8.31
CA ILE A 497 -8.77 11.02 9.57
C ILE A 497 -8.65 9.50 9.39
N GLY A 498 -7.86 8.82 10.23
CA GLY A 498 -7.71 7.37 10.13
C GLY A 498 -6.92 6.92 8.90
N SER A 499 -5.99 7.74 8.42
CA SER A 499 -5.22 7.42 7.22
C SER A 499 -4.22 6.28 7.45
N GLY A 500 -3.98 5.50 6.41
CA GLY A 500 -2.93 4.49 6.36
C GLY A 500 -1.66 5.16 5.86
N ALA A 501 -0.48 4.79 6.34
CA ALA A 501 0.77 5.40 5.90
C ALA A 501 2.00 4.50 6.12
N GLU A 502 2.77 4.34 5.03
CA GLU A 502 4.04 3.63 4.97
C GLU A 502 5.11 4.52 4.33
N ILE A 503 6.32 4.46 4.87
CA ILE A 503 7.54 5.00 4.27
C ILE A 503 8.62 3.94 4.49
N VAL A 504 9.17 3.40 3.41
CA VAL A 504 10.09 2.27 3.46
C VAL A 504 11.29 2.52 2.54
N GLY A 505 12.49 2.28 3.09
CA GLY A 505 13.74 2.38 2.35
C GLY A 505 14.21 3.82 2.14
N ASP A 506 14.93 4.04 1.04
CA ASP A 506 15.56 5.34 0.73
C ASP A 506 14.55 6.39 0.22
N ALA A 507 13.72 6.92 1.12
CA ALA A 507 12.74 7.97 0.82
C ALA A 507 13.38 9.23 0.21
N LEU A 508 14.65 9.50 0.53
CA LEU A 508 15.41 10.65 0.05
C LEU A 508 15.78 10.50 -1.43
N TRP A 509 16.09 9.28 -1.87
CA TRP A 509 16.25 8.98 -3.30
C TRP A 509 14.96 9.28 -4.08
N LEU A 510 13.79 8.88 -3.56
CA LEU A 510 12.50 9.18 -4.20
C LEU A 510 12.26 10.69 -4.27
N GLU A 511 12.47 11.39 -3.17
CA GLU A 511 12.33 12.84 -3.11
C GLU A 511 13.23 13.54 -4.15
N ASN A 512 14.53 13.22 -4.17
CA ASN A 512 15.48 13.83 -5.10
C ASN A 512 15.11 13.53 -6.55
N ARG A 513 14.66 12.30 -6.85
CA ARG A 513 14.31 11.87 -8.21
C ARG A 513 13.02 12.50 -8.74
N ILE A 514 12.09 12.85 -7.85
CA ILE A 514 10.83 13.50 -8.20
C ILE A 514 11.01 15.02 -8.32
N ASN A 515 11.87 15.61 -7.48
CA ASN A 515 12.11 17.05 -7.45
C ASN A 515 13.15 17.53 -8.48
N SER A 516 13.96 16.62 -9.05
CA SER A 516 14.87 16.89 -10.18
C SER A 516 14.13 16.99 -11.50
#